data_AF-A0AA86RCC5-F1
#
_entry.id   AF-A0AA86RCC5-F1
#
_cell.length_a   1.000
_cell.length_b   1.000
_cell.length_c   1.000
_cell.angle_alpha   90.00
_cell.angle_beta   90.00
_cell.angle_gamma   90.00
#
_symmetry.space_group_name_H-M   'P 1'
#
loop_
_entity.id
_entity.type
_entity.pdbx_description
1 polymer ?
#
loop_
_entity_poly.entity_id
_entity_poly.type
_entity_poly.pdbx_seq_one_letter_code
_entity_poly.pdbx_strand_id
1 'polypeptide(L)'
;MEDLQRKNRELEGLTQYLRSVIESKDGRISDLEAEVQQLSVARQNAVFELRQQHMQQIAQMSTQIQTLQDLNKKLTNDVNLAMNARAENQFLKQQMNDINAELSGAKLKHQEELQRTREQVTVTRANLASEFHIQLELALNEKVRDSLIQLPEQARNALGEKEVLRVQLHKQQADIQEILEENIKLTQKLTDIKKQSEANVEIKDLLARKNAQINKQLLEAKALAEKLQADIQADQQQQQSTKELKQALQKISREKEELISNTQKLHKQKEQILLGLQKAATRLGMDVKCFYVDAYAPVQTQKELPSILKDKNRFIAPEL
;
A
#
# COMPACT_ATOMS: atom_id res chain seq x y z
N MET A 1 47.04 4.93 160.62
CA MET A 1 47.95 3.89 160.09
C MET A 1 47.24 3.00 159.08
N GLU A 2 46.01 2.54 159.36
CA GLU A 2 45.24 1.69 158.44
C GLU A 2 44.92 2.35 157.08
N ASP A 3 44.56 3.63 157.05
CA ASP A 3 44.29 4.36 155.78
C ASP A 3 45.51 4.45 154.85
N LEU A 4 46.73 4.54 155.43
CA LEU A 4 47.97 4.56 154.66
C LEU A 4 48.26 3.18 154.06
N GLN A 5 47.99 2.09 154.80
CA GLN A 5 48.15 0.73 154.30
C GLN A 5 47.12 0.39 153.22
N ARG A 6 45.87 0.86 153.37
CA ARG A 6 44.83 0.72 152.36
C ARG A 6 45.20 1.45 151.06
N LYS A 7 45.61 2.72 151.15
CA LYS A 7 46.09 3.49 149.98
C LYS A 7 47.28 2.83 149.30
N ASN A 8 48.20 2.24 150.06
CA ASN A 8 49.37 1.57 149.48
C ASN A 8 48.97 0.30 148.70
N ARG A 9 48.03 -0.50 149.21
CA ARG A 9 47.48 -1.66 148.48
C ARG A 9 46.69 -1.25 147.23
N GLU A 10 45.93 -0.15 147.30
CA GLU A 10 45.22 0.41 146.14
C GLU A 10 46.20 0.91 145.07
N LEU A 11 47.31 1.55 145.47
CA LEU A 11 48.38 1.98 144.57
C LEU A 11 49.18 0.81 143.97
N GLU A 12 49.46 -0.23 144.74
CA GLU A 12 50.09 -1.47 144.26
C GLU A 12 49.18 -2.18 143.24
N GLY A 13 47.88 -2.26 143.51
CA GLY A 13 46.88 -2.80 142.58
C GLY A 13 46.77 -1.99 141.29
N LEU A 14 46.77 -0.65 141.39
CA LEU A 14 46.79 0.25 140.23
C LEU A 14 48.08 0.07 139.42
N THR A 15 49.22 -0.09 140.10
CA THR A 15 50.52 -0.30 139.44
C THR A 15 50.56 -1.64 138.70
N GLN A 16 50.04 -2.72 139.31
CA GLN A 16 49.91 -4.03 138.65
C GLN A 16 48.96 -3.97 137.44
N TYR A 17 47.84 -3.27 137.56
CA TYR A 17 46.92 -3.04 136.45
C TYR A 17 47.56 -2.23 135.31
N LEU A 18 48.28 -1.15 135.63
CA LEU A 18 48.99 -0.37 134.62
C LEU A 18 50.06 -1.21 133.92
N ARG A 19 50.78 -2.08 134.65
CA ARG A 19 51.75 -3.01 134.04
C ARG A 19 51.10 -4.00 133.10
N SER A 20 49.98 -4.63 133.48
CA SER A 20 49.29 -5.58 132.59
C SER A 20 48.71 -4.89 131.34
N VAL A 21 48.23 -3.66 131.48
CA VAL A 21 47.78 -2.84 130.33
C VAL A 21 48.95 -2.45 129.43
N ILE A 22 50.11 -2.10 129.99
CA ILE A 22 51.33 -1.81 129.22
C ILE A 22 51.78 -3.06 128.48
N GLU A 23 51.92 -4.20 129.15
CA GLU A 23 52.30 -5.47 128.51
C GLU A 23 51.32 -5.89 127.39
N SER A 24 50.02 -5.70 127.61
CA SER A 24 49.00 -5.95 126.58
C SER A 24 49.13 -5.02 125.38
N LYS A 25 49.42 -3.73 125.61
CA LYS A 25 49.64 -2.73 124.54
C LYS A 25 50.95 -2.99 123.79
N ASP A 26 52.02 -3.34 124.49
CA ASP A 26 53.31 -3.67 123.88
C ASP A 26 53.20 -4.94 123.03
N GLY A 27 52.46 -5.96 123.49
CA GLY A 27 52.11 -7.12 122.68
C GLY A 27 51.31 -6.73 121.42
N ARG A 28 50.31 -5.86 121.57
CA ARG A 28 49.53 -5.37 120.43
C ARG A 28 50.36 -4.54 119.44
N ILE A 29 51.32 -3.75 119.93
CA ILE A 29 52.26 -2.99 119.10
C ILE A 29 53.14 -3.97 118.32
N SER A 30 53.69 -4.99 118.98
CA SER A 30 54.52 -6.00 118.32
C SER A 30 53.75 -6.77 117.23
N ASP A 31 52.50 -7.14 117.50
CA ASP A 31 51.63 -7.79 116.50
C ASP A 31 51.37 -6.88 115.29
N LEU A 32 51.08 -5.59 115.54
CA LEU A 32 50.86 -4.60 114.48
C LEU A 32 52.14 -4.32 113.67
N GLU A 33 53.30 -4.27 114.31
CA GLU A 33 54.59 -4.14 113.62
C GLU A 33 54.88 -5.35 112.73
N ALA A 34 54.60 -6.55 113.22
CA ALA A 34 54.72 -7.79 112.44
C ALA A 34 53.74 -7.79 111.24
N GLU A 35 52.49 -7.36 111.44
CA GLU A 35 51.50 -7.22 110.36
C GLU A 35 51.94 -6.19 109.31
N VAL A 36 52.42 -5.02 109.73
CA VAL A 36 52.96 -4.00 108.81
C VAL A 36 54.14 -4.53 108.01
N GLN A 37 55.04 -5.28 108.65
CA GLN A 37 56.19 -5.87 107.97
C GLN A 37 55.76 -6.95 106.95
N GLN A 38 54.81 -7.81 107.30
CA GLN A 38 54.24 -8.79 106.38
C GLN A 38 53.54 -8.12 105.19
N LEU A 39 52.74 -7.08 105.43
CA LEU A 39 52.07 -6.30 104.37
C LEU A 39 53.09 -5.59 103.47
N SER A 40 54.19 -5.07 104.04
CA SER A 40 55.26 -4.44 103.27
C SER A 40 55.95 -5.45 102.33
N VAL A 41 56.28 -6.65 102.82
CA VAL A 41 56.84 -7.73 102.01
C VAL A 41 55.86 -8.19 100.94
N ALA A 42 54.58 -8.38 101.29
CA ALA A 42 53.54 -8.77 100.34
C ALA A 42 53.38 -7.72 99.23
N ARG A 43 53.39 -6.42 99.58
CA ARG A 43 53.34 -5.32 98.60
C ARG A 43 54.56 -5.35 97.68
N GLN A 44 55.75 -5.57 98.22
CA GLN A 44 56.98 -5.60 97.43
C GLN A 44 57.00 -6.78 96.46
N ASN A 45 56.55 -7.95 96.89
CA ASN A 45 56.39 -9.12 96.03
C ASN A 45 55.35 -8.88 94.94
N ALA A 46 54.19 -8.34 95.28
CA ALA A 46 53.14 -8.03 94.30
C ALA A 46 53.62 -7.01 93.24
N VAL A 47 54.33 -5.96 93.65
CA VAL A 47 54.92 -4.98 92.73
C VAL A 47 55.97 -5.62 91.82
N PHE A 48 56.79 -6.52 92.35
CA PHE A 48 57.79 -7.24 91.57
C PHE A 48 57.14 -8.16 90.52
N GLU A 49 56.13 -8.94 90.91
CA GLU A 49 55.40 -9.83 90.00
C GLU A 49 54.68 -9.06 88.89
N LEU A 50 53.97 -7.97 89.24
CA LEU A 50 53.33 -7.09 88.27
C LEU A 50 54.33 -6.50 87.28
N ARG A 51 55.49 -6.06 87.77
CA ARG A 51 56.55 -5.53 86.90
C ARG A 51 57.05 -6.59 85.93
N GLN A 52 57.27 -7.81 86.40
CA GLN A 52 57.73 -8.91 85.54
C GLN A 52 56.68 -9.31 84.50
N GLN A 53 55.41 -9.39 84.88
CA GLN A 53 54.31 -9.66 83.96
C GLN A 53 54.19 -8.58 82.88
N HIS A 54 54.23 -7.30 83.28
CA HIS A 54 54.20 -6.19 82.32
C HIS A 54 55.43 -6.20 81.41
N MET A 55 56.63 -6.52 81.92
CA MET A 55 57.83 -6.62 81.08
C MET A 55 57.69 -7.71 80.01
N GLN A 56 57.13 -8.86 80.37
CA GLN A 56 56.86 -9.95 79.43
C GLN A 56 55.82 -9.55 78.38
N GLN A 57 54.72 -8.89 78.79
CA GLN A 57 53.70 -8.40 77.88
C GLN A 57 54.25 -7.35 76.92
N ILE A 58 55.05 -6.40 77.41
CA ILE A 58 55.72 -5.41 76.56
C ILE A 58 56.63 -6.10 75.55
N ALA A 59 57.44 -7.07 75.96
CA ALA A 59 58.31 -7.82 75.05
C ALA A 59 57.52 -8.59 73.98
N GLN A 60 56.40 -9.23 74.37
CA GLN A 60 55.51 -9.92 73.43
C GLN A 60 54.87 -8.94 72.44
N MET A 61 54.34 -7.81 72.93
CA MET A 61 53.75 -6.76 72.09
C MET A 61 54.78 -6.14 71.14
N SER A 62 56.00 -5.86 71.61
CA SER A 62 57.08 -5.36 70.75
C SER A 62 57.41 -6.35 69.64
N THR A 63 57.43 -7.65 69.95
CA THR A 63 57.65 -8.71 68.95
C THR A 63 56.50 -8.73 67.93
N GLN A 64 55.25 -8.66 68.39
CA GLN A 64 54.08 -8.61 67.50
C GLN A 64 54.11 -7.38 66.59
N ILE A 65 54.40 -6.19 67.13
CA ILE A 65 54.54 -4.96 66.34
C ILE A 65 55.61 -5.13 65.27
N GLN A 66 56.78 -5.68 65.62
CA GLN A 66 57.86 -5.92 64.66
C GLN A 66 57.42 -6.87 63.54
N THR A 67 56.77 -7.98 63.88
CA THR A 67 56.28 -8.94 62.87
C THR A 67 55.24 -8.34 61.93
N LEU A 68 54.35 -7.48 62.45
CA LEU A 68 53.35 -6.78 61.64
C LEU A 68 54.01 -5.74 60.72
N GLN A 69 55.05 -5.04 61.19
CA GLN A 69 55.82 -4.10 60.36
C GLN A 69 56.54 -4.83 59.23
N ASP A 70 57.15 -5.98 59.50
CA ASP A 70 57.84 -6.77 58.48
C ASP A 70 56.86 -7.36 57.45
N LEU A 71 55.68 -7.82 57.90
CA LEU A 71 54.61 -8.25 57.01
C LEU A 71 54.10 -7.10 56.12
N ASN A 72 53.91 -5.91 56.68
CA ASN A 72 53.45 -4.74 55.93
C ASN A 72 54.47 -4.31 54.87
N LYS A 73 55.76 -4.31 55.21
CA LYS A 73 56.85 -4.07 54.23
C LYS A 73 56.81 -5.08 53.09
N LYS A 74 56.65 -6.37 53.42
CA LYS A 74 56.57 -7.44 52.41
C LYS A 74 55.37 -7.23 51.48
N LEU A 75 54.18 -6.99 52.03
CA LEU A 75 52.97 -6.74 51.24
C LEU A 75 53.11 -5.50 50.35
N THR A 76 53.73 -4.44 50.85
CA THR A 76 53.99 -3.23 50.06
C THR A 76 54.91 -3.54 48.88
N ASN A 77 55.96 -4.34 49.09
CA ASN A 77 56.86 -4.77 48.02
C ASN A 77 56.12 -5.65 47.00
N ASP A 78 55.29 -6.59 47.44
CA ASP A 78 54.50 -7.46 46.57
C ASP A 78 53.52 -6.64 45.70
N VAL A 79 52.89 -5.60 46.27
CA VAL A 79 52.02 -4.68 45.53
C VAL A 79 52.81 -3.89 44.48
N ASN A 80 54.00 -3.40 44.83
CA ASN A 80 54.87 -2.68 43.88
C ASN A 80 55.31 -3.59 42.72
N LEU A 81 55.68 -4.85 43.02
CA LEU A 81 56.01 -5.84 41.99
C LEU A 81 54.82 -6.13 41.08
N ALA A 82 53.61 -6.28 41.64
CA ALA A 82 52.40 -6.49 40.87
C ALA A 82 52.04 -5.27 39.98
N MET A 83 52.27 -4.06 40.47
CA MET A 83 52.09 -2.83 39.69
C MET A 83 53.07 -2.77 38.51
N ASN A 84 54.34 -3.12 38.73
CA ASN A 84 55.35 -3.17 37.67
C ASN A 84 54.99 -4.23 36.61
N ALA A 85 54.61 -5.45 37.04
CA ALA A 85 54.19 -6.51 36.12
C ALA A 85 52.93 -6.12 35.33
N ARG A 86 52.00 -5.38 35.95
CA ARG A 86 50.82 -4.84 35.25
C ARG A 86 51.20 -3.83 34.19
N ALA A 87 52.11 -2.91 34.49
CA ALA A 87 52.59 -1.92 33.53
C ALA A 87 53.32 -2.59 32.35
N GLU A 88 54.17 -3.57 32.63
CA GLU A 88 54.84 -4.38 31.60
C GLU A 88 53.82 -5.14 30.73
N ASN A 89 52.80 -5.76 31.32
CA ASN A 89 51.76 -6.44 30.57
C ASN A 89 50.96 -5.48 29.67
N GLN A 90 50.69 -4.26 30.13
CA GLN A 90 50.04 -3.24 29.31
C GLN A 90 50.91 -2.79 28.14
N PHE A 91 52.21 -2.60 28.37
CA PHE A 91 53.17 -2.28 27.31
C PHE A 91 53.28 -3.41 26.27
N LEU A 92 53.38 -4.66 26.71
CA LEU A 92 53.41 -5.82 25.81
C LEU A 92 52.12 -5.95 24.99
N LYS A 93 50.96 -5.66 25.58
CA LYS A 93 49.68 -5.62 24.85
C LYS A 93 49.66 -4.53 23.79
N GLN A 94 50.21 -3.35 24.09
CA GLN A 94 50.33 -2.27 23.11
C GLN A 94 51.24 -2.69 21.95
N GLN A 95 52.42 -3.24 22.24
CA GLN A 95 53.32 -3.75 21.19
C GLN A 95 52.68 -4.84 20.34
N MET A 96 51.92 -5.76 20.94
CA MET A 96 51.19 -6.80 20.19
C MET A 96 50.15 -6.17 19.25
N ASN A 97 49.43 -5.14 19.68
CA ASN A 97 48.47 -4.43 18.84
C ASN A 97 49.15 -3.72 17.67
N ASP A 98 50.29 -3.07 17.92
CA ASP A 98 51.06 -2.38 16.88
C ASP A 98 51.57 -3.38 15.82
N ILE A 99 52.16 -4.50 16.25
CA ILE A 99 52.61 -5.58 15.35
C ILE A 99 51.44 -6.16 14.54
N ASN A 100 50.27 -6.36 15.17
CA ASN A 100 49.08 -6.84 14.47
C ASN A 100 48.59 -5.84 13.41
N ALA A 101 48.65 -4.54 13.71
CA ALA A 101 48.29 -3.48 12.76
C ALA A 101 49.28 -3.44 11.59
N GLU A 102 50.59 -3.52 11.86
CA GLU A 102 51.64 -3.61 10.83
C GLU A 102 51.47 -4.84 9.94
N LEU A 103 51.22 -6.02 10.53
CA LEU A 103 50.99 -7.26 9.80
C LEU A 103 49.74 -7.17 8.91
N SER A 104 48.66 -6.57 9.41
CA SER A 104 47.44 -6.35 8.64
C SER A 104 47.71 -5.42 7.44
N GLY A 105 48.44 -4.32 7.67
CA GLY A 105 48.85 -3.40 6.61
C GLY A 105 49.75 -4.07 5.56
N ALA A 106 50.70 -4.91 5.99
CA ALA A 106 51.57 -5.67 5.09
C ALA A 106 50.79 -6.68 4.24
N LYS A 107 49.81 -7.39 4.82
CA LYS A 107 48.93 -8.31 4.09
C LYS A 107 48.12 -7.59 3.02
N LEU A 108 47.55 -6.41 3.34
CA LEU A 108 46.78 -5.63 2.38
C LEU A 108 47.67 -5.19 1.20
N LYS A 109 48.85 -4.64 1.47
CA LYS A 109 49.81 -4.24 0.43
C LYS A 109 50.20 -5.43 -0.46
N HIS A 110 50.49 -6.58 0.13
CA HIS A 110 50.84 -7.78 -0.63
C HIS A 110 49.67 -8.26 -1.51
N GLN A 111 48.44 -8.17 -1.01
CA GLN A 111 47.24 -8.50 -1.79
C GLN A 111 47.06 -7.56 -2.99
N GLU A 112 47.27 -6.25 -2.80
CA GLU A 112 47.24 -5.26 -3.87
C GLU A 112 48.33 -5.51 -4.92
N GLU A 113 49.56 -5.82 -4.48
CA GLU A 113 50.66 -6.16 -5.38
C GLU A 113 50.36 -7.44 -6.19
N LEU A 114 49.87 -8.49 -5.54
CA LEU A 114 49.45 -9.72 -6.23
C LEU A 114 48.37 -9.45 -7.27
N GLN A 115 47.40 -8.59 -6.96
CA GLN A 115 46.36 -8.21 -7.91
C GLN A 115 46.94 -7.46 -9.11
N ARG A 116 47.83 -6.48 -8.88
CA ARG A 116 48.54 -5.78 -9.96
C ARG A 116 49.34 -6.73 -10.83
N THR A 117 50.06 -7.69 -10.25
CA THR A 117 50.79 -8.71 -11.01
C THR A 117 49.84 -9.59 -11.84
N ARG A 118 48.69 -9.99 -11.30
CA ARG A 118 47.69 -10.76 -12.05
C ARG A 118 47.12 -9.99 -13.24
N GLU A 119 46.84 -8.71 -13.05
CA GLU A 119 46.38 -7.82 -14.13
C GLU A 119 47.45 -7.69 -15.21
N GLN A 120 48.71 -7.45 -14.82
CA GLN A 120 49.84 -7.41 -15.75
C GLN A 120 49.99 -8.72 -16.53
N VAL A 121 49.95 -9.87 -15.87
CA VAL A 121 50.03 -11.19 -16.53
C VAL A 121 48.88 -11.38 -17.52
N THR A 122 47.67 -10.92 -17.17
CA THR A 122 46.50 -11.01 -18.05
C THR A 122 46.69 -10.17 -19.31
N VAL A 123 47.18 -8.93 -19.15
CA VAL A 123 47.49 -8.04 -20.28
C VAL A 123 48.60 -8.62 -21.15
N THR A 124 49.70 -9.07 -20.56
CA THR A 124 50.81 -9.69 -21.30
C THR A 124 50.34 -10.93 -22.06
N ARG A 125 49.50 -11.77 -21.45
CA ARG A 125 48.92 -12.94 -22.11
C ARG A 125 48.01 -12.55 -23.29
N ALA A 126 47.18 -11.53 -23.14
CA ALA A 126 46.33 -11.04 -24.22
C ALA A 126 47.16 -10.46 -25.38
N ASN A 127 48.18 -9.67 -25.07
CA ASN A 127 49.10 -9.12 -26.06
C ASN A 127 49.84 -10.24 -26.81
N LEU A 128 50.37 -11.22 -26.09
CA LEU A 128 51.07 -12.36 -26.68
C LEU A 128 50.13 -13.19 -27.57
N ALA A 129 48.88 -13.42 -27.16
CA ALA A 129 47.90 -14.11 -27.99
C ALA A 129 47.57 -13.33 -29.27
N SER A 130 47.44 -12.00 -29.18
CA SER A 130 47.24 -11.13 -30.33
C SER A 130 48.44 -11.18 -31.29
N GLU A 131 49.67 -11.08 -30.77
CA GLU A 131 50.90 -11.18 -31.56
C GLU A 131 51.00 -12.55 -32.26
N PHE A 132 50.72 -13.65 -31.56
CA PHE A 132 50.67 -14.97 -32.17
C PHE A 132 49.61 -15.07 -33.26
N HIS A 133 48.42 -14.50 -33.05
CA HIS A 133 47.36 -14.52 -34.05
C HIS A 133 47.77 -13.77 -35.33
N ILE A 134 48.34 -12.57 -35.17
CA ILE A 134 48.85 -11.76 -36.29
C ILE A 134 49.96 -12.51 -37.03
N GLN A 135 50.92 -13.11 -36.31
CA GLN A 135 51.99 -13.88 -36.94
C GLN A 135 51.46 -15.10 -37.70
N LEU A 136 50.48 -15.81 -37.14
CA LEU A 136 49.83 -16.94 -37.82
C LEU A 136 49.07 -16.50 -39.07
N GLU A 137 48.31 -15.41 -39.01
CA GLU A 137 47.62 -14.86 -40.18
C GLU A 137 48.60 -14.45 -41.28
N LEU A 138 49.70 -13.77 -40.92
CA LEU A 138 50.73 -13.38 -41.89
C LEU A 138 51.37 -14.60 -42.55
N ALA A 139 51.81 -15.60 -41.77
CA ALA A 139 52.41 -16.81 -42.30
C ALA A 139 51.45 -17.63 -43.17
N LEU A 140 50.17 -17.68 -42.78
CA LEU A 140 49.14 -18.38 -43.54
C LEU A 140 48.81 -17.64 -44.84
N ASN A 141 48.73 -16.31 -44.81
CA ASN A 141 48.52 -15.48 -45.99
C ASN A 141 49.70 -15.59 -46.97
N GLU A 142 50.94 -15.58 -46.50
CA GLU A 142 52.13 -15.83 -47.34
C GLU A 142 52.07 -17.21 -47.98
N LYS A 143 51.80 -18.26 -47.20
CA LYS A 143 51.71 -19.63 -47.72
C LYS A 143 50.57 -19.81 -48.73
N VAL A 144 49.41 -19.19 -48.47
CA VAL A 144 48.27 -19.18 -49.39
C VAL A 144 48.66 -18.44 -50.67
N ARG A 145 49.30 -17.29 -50.57
CA ARG A 145 49.78 -16.51 -51.73
C ARG A 145 50.76 -17.31 -52.58
N ASP A 146 51.75 -17.96 -51.97
CA ASP A 146 52.73 -18.78 -52.69
C ASP A 146 52.07 -19.97 -53.38
N SER A 147 51.14 -20.65 -52.70
CA SER A 147 50.36 -21.76 -53.27
C SER A 147 49.48 -21.30 -54.43
N LEU A 148 48.87 -20.11 -54.32
CA LEU A 148 48.11 -19.49 -55.40
C LEU A 148 49.01 -19.20 -56.60
N ILE A 149 50.22 -18.66 -56.39
CA ILE A 149 51.19 -18.37 -57.47
C ILE A 149 51.73 -19.64 -58.15
N GLN A 150 51.62 -20.81 -57.53
CA GLN A 150 52.00 -22.08 -58.16
C GLN A 150 50.88 -22.70 -59.01
N LEU A 151 49.62 -22.32 -58.79
CA LEU A 151 48.49 -22.86 -59.54
C LEU A 151 48.45 -22.29 -60.97
N PRO A 152 48.03 -23.06 -61.99
CA PRO A 152 47.72 -22.54 -63.32
C PRO A 152 46.65 -21.45 -63.27
N GLU A 153 46.70 -20.47 -64.18
CA GLU A 153 45.84 -19.28 -64.19
C GLU A 153 44.33 -19.64 -64.17
N GLN A 154 43.93 -20.67 -64.92
CA GLN A 154 42.55 -21.17 -64.93
C GLN A 154 42.10 -21.71 -63.56
N ALA A 155 42.98 -22.35 -62.79
CA ALA A 155 42.66 -22.85 -61.46
C ALA A 155 42.57 -21.71 -60.43
N ARG A 156 43.37 -20.64 -60.59
CA ARG A 156 43.26 -19.43 -59.75
C ARG A 156 41.94 -18.69 -59.98
N ASN A 157 41.56 -18.51 -61.24
CA ASN A 157 40.31 -17.85 -61.60
C ASN A 157 39.09 -18.63 -61.08
N ALA A 158 39.08 -19.96 -61.26
CA ALA A 158 38.04 -20.83 -60.71
C ALA A 158 37.98 -20.78 -59.17
N LEU A 159 39.13 -20.67 -58.48
CA LEU A 159 39.17 -20.53 -57.03
C LEU A 159 38.65 -19.16 -56.57
N GLY A 160 38.99 -18.09 -57.28
CA GLY A 160 38.47 -16.74 -57.04
C GLY A 160 36.96 -16.66 -57.22
N GLU A 161 36.45 -17.23 -58.31
CA GLU A 161 35.01 -17.36 -58.55
C GLU A 161 34.32 -18.18 -57.45
N LYS A 162 34.91 -19.30 -57.03
CA LYS A 162 34.39 -20.10 -55.91
C LYS A 162 34.33 -19.30 -54.61
N GLU A 163 35.33 -18.48 -54.31
CA GLU A 163 35.37 -17.68 -53.09
C GLU A 163 34.33 -16.54 -53.12
N VAL A 164 34.18 -15.87 -54.27
CA VAL A 164 33.10 -14.89 -54.49
C VAL A 164 31.74 -15.54 -54.30
N LEU A 165 31.52 -16.72 -54.90
CA LEU A 165 30.28 -17.49 -54.73
C LEU A 165 30.07 -17.89 -53.26
N ARG A 166 31.13 -18.26 -52.53
CA ARG A 166 31.04 -18.61 -51.10
C ARG A 166 30.61 -17.42 -50.25
N VAL A 167 31.19 -16.24 -50.50
CA VAL A 167 30.81 -14.99 -49.81
C VAL A 167 29.37 -14.59 -50.14
N GLN A 168 28.98 -14.69 -51.42
CA GLN A 168 27.60 -14.45 -51.84
C GLN A 168 26.62 -15.42 -51.17
N LEU A 169 26.97 -16.71 -51.07
CA LEU A 169 26.16 -17.72 -50.39
C LEU A 169 26.00 -17.40 -48.91
N HIS A 170 27.07 -17.02 -48.21
CA HIS A 170 27.01 -16.65 -46.79
C HIS A 170 26.15 -15.40 -46.58
N LYS A 171 26.25 -14.40 -47.47
CA LYS A 171 25.39 -13.22 -47.42
C LYS A 171 23.92 -13.60 -47.62
N GLN A 172 23.62 -14.41 -48.64
CA GLN A 172 22.26 -14.89 -48.88
C GLN A 172 21.71 -15.69 -47.70
N GLN A 173 22.53 -16.50 -47.02
CA GLN A 173 22.12 -17.21 -45.82
C GLN A 173 21.77 -16.26 -44.68
N ALA A 174 22.56 -15.20 -44.47
CA ALA A 174 22.26 -14.17 -43.48
C ALA A 174 20.95 -13.43 -43.81
N ASP A 175 20.76 -13.02 -45.07
CA ASP A 175 19.53 -12.34 -45.53
C ASP A 175 18.29 -13.25 -45.35
N ILE A 176 18.40 -14.54 -45.68
CA ILE A 176 17.32 -15.52 -45.46
C ILE A 176 17.01 -15.65 -43.97
N GLN A 177 18.03 -15.69 -43.11
CA GLN A 177 17.85 -15.82 -41.68
C GLN A 177 17.12 -14.60 -41.09
N GLU A 178 17.47 -13.39 -41.54
CA GLU A 178 16.76 -12.16 -41.16
C GLU A 178 15.29 -12.19 -41.59
N ILE A 179 15.01 -12.57 -42.85
CA ILE A 179 13.64 -12.71 -43.35
C ILE A 179 12.85 -13.76 -42.54
N LEU A 180 13.47 -14.87 -42.16
CA LEU A 180 12.83 -15.90 -41.33
C LEU A 180 12.48 -15.36 -39.94
N GLU A 181 13.39 -14.61 -39.30
CA GLU A 181 13.13 -13.98 -38.00
C GLU A 181 11.98 -12.96 -38.08
N GLU A 182 11.93 -12.15 -39.13
CA GLU A 182 10.81 -11.23 -39.37
C GLU A 182 9.49 -11.99 -39.61
N ASN A 183 9.52 -13.07 -40.37
CA ASN A 183 8.34 -13.88 -40.66
C ASN A 183 7.78 -14.55 -39.38
N ILE A 184 8.66 -15.02 -38.50
CA ILE A 184 8.26 -15.52 -37.17
C ILE A 184 7.55 -14.41 -36.38
N LYS A 185 8.12 -13.19 -36.33
CA LYS A 185 7.50 -12.04 -35.65
C LYS A 185 6.14 -11.66 -36.26
N LEU A 186 6.02 -11.66 -37.58
CA LEU A 186 4.76 -11.36 -38.28
C LEU A 186 3.71 -12.44 -38.05
N THR A 187 4.10 -13.71 -38.04
CA THR A 187 3.21 -14.84 -37.75
C THR A 187 2.67 -14.77 -36.31
N GLN A 188 3.50 -14.38 -35.35
CA GLN A 188 3.07 -14.11 -33.98
C GLN A 188 2.03 -12.98 -33.93
N LYS A 189 2.31 -11.83 -34.58
CA LYS A 189 1.36 -10.70 -34.68
C LYS A 189 0.03 -11.11 -35.33
N LEU A 190 0.06 -11.89 -36.40
CA LEU A 190 -1.15 -12.41 -37.06
C LEU A 190 -1.97 -13.30 -36.12
N THR A 191 -1.30 -14.13 -35.32
CA THR A 191 -1.95 -14.98 -34.32
C THR A 191 -2.63 -14.14 -33.25
N ASP A 192 -1.99 -13.08 -32.78
CA ASP A 192 -2.57 -12.16 -31.79
C ASP A 192 -3.75 -11.38 -32.36
N ILE A 193 -3.64 -10.87 -33.59
CA ILE A 193 -4.76 -10.21 -34.29
C ILE A 193 -5.93 -11.16 -34.47
N LYS A 194 -5.66 -12.44 -34.81
CA LYS A 194 -6.72 -13.45 -34.93
C LYS A 194 -7.45 -13.67 -33.61
N LYS A 195 -6.72 -13.82 -32.49
CA LYS A 195 -7.32 -13.90 -31.15
C LYS A 195 -8.14 -12.66 -30.80
N GLN A 196 -7.65 -11.46 -31.13
CA GLN A 196 -8.40 -10.22 -30.94
C GLN A 196 -9.67 -10.17 -31.80
N SER A 197 -9.60 -10.65 -33.05
CA SER A 197 -10.76 -10.75 -33.93
C SER A 197 -11.80 -11.72 -33.37
N GLU A 198 -11.40 -12.88 -32.87
CA GLU A 198 -12.30 -13.85 -32.22
C GLU A 198 -12.97 -13.22 -30.99
N ALA A 199 -12.21 -12.54 -30.11
CA ALA A 199 -12.77 -11.81 -28.98
C ALA A 199 -13.75 -10.69 -29.40
N ASN A 200 -13.45 -9.97 -30.49
CA ASN A 200 -14.34 -8.94 -31.03
C ASN A 200 -15.65 -9.53 -31.58
N VAL A 201 -15.61 -10.73 -32.17
CA VAL A 201 -16.82 -11.45 -32.60
C VAL A 201 -17.67 -11.82 -31.38
N GLU A 202 -17.07 -12.33 -30.31
CA GLU A 202 -17.79 -12.63 -29.06
C GLU A 202 -18.43 -11.37 -28.44
N ILE A 203 -17.71 -10.24 -28.42
CA ILE A 203 -18.23 -8.95 -27.95
C ILE A 203 -19.41 -8.50 -28.83
N LYS A 204 -19.29 -8.62 -30.17
CA LYS A 204 -20.36 -8.28 -31.10
C LYS A 204 -21.62 -9.10 -30.83
N ASP A 205 -21.47 -10.40 -30.61
CA ASP A 205 -22.60 -11.29 -30.31
C ASP A 205 -23.25 -10.95 -28.96
N LEU A 206 -22.45 -10.61 -27.94
CA LEU A 206 -22.94 -10.12 -26.66
C LEU A 206 -23.72 -8.81 -26.80
N LEU A 207 -23.20 -7.86 -27.58
CA LEU A 207 -23.88 -6.59 -27.87
C LEU A 207 -25.18 -6.82 -28.66
N ALA A 208 -25.18 -7.74 -29.63
CA ALA A 208 -26.39 -8.10 -30.37
C ALA A 208 -27.47 -8.66 -29.44
N ARG A 209 -27.11 -9.56 -28.51
CA ARG A 209 -28.03 -10.07 -27.48
C ARG A 209 -28.58 -8.97 -26.58
N LYS A 210 -27.71 -8.05 -26.11
CA LYS A 210 -28.15 -6.89 -25.31
C LYS A 210 -29.07 -5.96 -26.08
N ASN A 211 -28.76 -5.67 -27.35
CA ASN A 211 -29.61 -4.84 -28.21
C ASN A 211 -30.98 -5.49 -28.45
N ALA A 212 -31.04 -6.82 -28.65
CA ALA A 212 -32.31 -7.53 -28.75
C ALA A 212 -33.14 -7.40 -27.47
N GLN A 213 -32.50 -7.50 -26.29
CA GLN A 213 -33.16 -7.32 -25.01
C GLN A 213 -33.69 -5.88 -24.82
N ILE A 214 -32.89 -4.87 -25.17
CA ILE A 214 -33.30 -3.45 -25.13
C ILE A 214 -34.46 -3.21 -26.09
N ASN A 215 -34.42 -3.73 -27.32
CA ASN A 215 -35.50 -3.59 -28.28
C ASN A 215 -36.80 -4.23 -27.79
N LYS A 216 -36.72 -5.37 -27.11
CA LYS A 216 -37.88 -6.00 -26.46
C LYS A 216 -38.47 -5.08 -25.39
N GLN A 217 -37.64 -4.53 -24.50
CA GLN A 217 -38.09 -3.56 -23.49
C GLN A 217 -38.70 -2.29 -24.10
N LEU A 218 -38.13 -1.80 -25.21
CA LEU A 218 -38.65 -0.65 -25.94
C LEU A 218 -40.03 -0.94 -26.56
N LEU A 219 -40.23 -2.14 -27.12
CA LEU A 219 -41.52 -2.59 -27.64
C LEU A 219 -42.58 -2.69 -26.53
N GLU A 220 -42.21 -3.26 -25.38
CA GLU A 220 -43.09 -3.30 -24.19
C GLU A 220 -43.46 -1.90 -23.72
N ALA A 221 -42.49 -0.98 -23.65
CA ALA A 221 -42.74 0.42 -23.30
C ALA A 221 -43.62 1.15 -24.33
N LYS A 222 -43.44 0.90 -25.64
CA LYS A 222 -44.30 1.45 -26.70
C LYS A 222 -45.72 0.92 -26.62
N ALA A 223 -45.91 -0.38 -26.41
CA ALA A 223 -47.24 -0.96 -26.24
C ALA A 223 -47.96 -0.36 -25.02
N LEU A 224 -47.22 -0.07 -23.95
CA LEU A 224 -47.76 0.61 -22.77
C LEU A 224 -48.13 2.07 -23.08
N ALA A 225 -47.29 2.78 -23.84
CA ALA A 225 -47.56 4.14 -24.29
C ALA A 225 -48.76 4.23 -25.25
N GLU A 226 -48.92 3.27 -26.17
CA GLU A 226 -50.07 3.17 -27.07
C GLU A 226 -51.37 2.90 -26.31
N LYS A 227 -51.35 2.04 -25.27
CA LYS A 227 -52.50 1.87 -24.37
C LYS A 227 -52.87 3.19 -23.70
N LEU A 228 -51.90 3.88 -23.09
CA LEU A 228 -52.13 5.18 -22.46
C LEU A 228 -52.63 6.23 -23.47
N GLN A 229 -52.16 6.21 -24.71
CA GLN A 229 -52.60 7.13 -25.75
C GLN A 229 -54.01 6.81 -26.27
N ALA A 230 -54.38 5.54 -26.35
CA ALA A 230 -55.75 5.11 -26.65
C ALA A 230 -56.71 5.56 -25.55
N ASP A 231 -56.31 5.46 -24.28
CA ASP A 231 -57.09 5.97 -23.15
C ASP A 231 -57.28 7.50 -23.26
N ILE A 232 -56.22 8.26 -23.61
CA ILE A 232 -56.31 9.71 -23.83
C ILE A 232 -57.22 10.06 -25.02
N GLN A 233 -57.18 9.29 -26.11
CA GLN A 233 -58.03 9.53 -27.28
C GLN A 233 -59.50 9.20 -27.01
N ALA A 234 -59.79 8.16 -26.21
CA ALA A 234 -61.14 7.87 -25.75
C ALA A 234 -61.71 9.05 -24.93
N ASP A 235 -60.91 9.63 -24.04
CA ASP A 235 -61.27 10.85 -23.31
C ASP A 235 -61.49 12.06 -24.24
N GLN A 236 -60.68 12.23 -25.29
CA GLN A 236 -60.84 13.32 -26.25
C GLN A 236 -62.07 13.16 -27.17
N GLN A 237 -62.43 11.94 -27.58
CA GLN A 237 -63.63 11.69 -28.38
C GLN A 237 -64.92 11.94 -27.58
N GLN A 238 -64.93 11.66 -26.27
CA GLN A 238 -66.02 12.08 -25.39
C GLN A 238 -66.15 13.62 -25.33
N GLN A 239 -65.04 14.37 -25.38
CA GLN A 239 -65.07 15.83 -25.43
C GLN A 239 -65.47 16.42 -26.80
N GLN A 240 -65.15 15.75 -27.92
CA GLN A 240 -65.53 16.23 -29.27
C GLN A 240 -66.99 16.00 -29.60
N SER A 241 -67.54 14.83 -29.24
CA SER A 241 -68.97 14.53 -29.38
C SER A 241 -69.85 15.53 -28.62
N THR A 242 -69.39 16.01 -27.46
CA THR A 242 -70.06 17.12 -26.73
C THR A 242 -69.98 18.47 -27.45
N LYS A 243 -68.93 18.73 -28.24
CA LYS A 243 -68.79 19.97 -29.04
C LYS A 243 -69.61 19.94 -30.33
N GLU A 244 -69.67 18.81 -31.04
CA GLU A 244 -70.42 18.67 -32.30
C GLU A 244 -71.93 18.80 -32.08
N LEU A 245 -72.45 18.26 -30.98
CA LEU A 245 -73.85 18.44 -30.58
C LEU A 245 -74.19 19.94 -30.42
N LYS A 246 -73.25 20.73 -29.89
CA LYS A 246 -73.39 22.20 -29.74
C LYS A 246 -73.39 22.93 -31.09
N GLN A 247 -72.60 22.48 -32.06
CA GLN A 247 -72.50 23.12 -33.38
C GLN A 247 -73.67 22.77 -34.32
N ALA A 248 -74.20 21.55 -34.26
CA ALA A 248 -75.38 21.15 -35.05
C ALA A 248 -76.61 22.01 -34.72
N LEU A 249 -76.80 22.33 -33.43
CA LEU A 249 -77.84 23.25 -32.98
C LEU A 249 -77.72 24.66 -33.58
N GLN A 250 -76.50 25.16 -33.80
CA GLN A 250 -76.29 26.48 -34.43
C GLN A 250 -76.54 26.47 -35.94
N LYS A 251 -76.26 25.35 -36.63
CA LYS A 251 -76.40 25.23 -38.10
C LYS A 251 -77.86 25.20 -38.56
N ILE A 252 -78.70 24.43 -37.86
CA ILE A 252 -80.15 24.39 -38.10
C ILE A 252 -80.77 25.78 -37.99
N SER A 253 -80.25 26.62 -37.08
CA SER A 253 -80.73 27.99 -36.92
C SER A 253 -80.43 28.88 -38.13
N ARG A 254 -79.34 28.63 -38.86
CA ARG A 254 -78.92 29.43 -40.04
C ARG A 254 -79.60 28.98 -41.34
N GLU A 255 -79.76 27.68 -41.55
CA GLU A 255 -80.43 27.14 -42.75
C GLU A 255 -81.89 27.60 -42.86
N LYS A 256 -82.54 27.79 -41.70
CA LYS A 256 -83.88 28.39 -41.63
C LYS A 256 -83.92 29.83 -42.17
N GLU A 257 -82.89 30.63 -41.94
CA GLU A 257 -82.82 32.02 -42.41
C GLU A 257 -82.51 32.11 -43.92
N GLU A 258 -81.69 31.18 -44.44
CA GLU A 258 -81.30 31.14 -45.86
C GLU A 258 -82.43 30.72 -46.81
N LEU A 259 -83.28 29.76 -46.42
CA LEU A 259 -84.43 29.33 -47.22
C LEU A 259 -85.41 30.47 -47.51
N ILE A 260 -85.56 31.40 -46.56
CA ILE A 260 -86.42 32.58 -46.72
C ILE A 260 -85.85 33.52 -47.78
N SER A 261 -84.52 33.69 -47.82
CA SER A 261 -83.83 34.56 -48.77
C SER A 261 -83.84 34.03 -50.22
N ASN A 262 -83.65 32.72 -50.40
CA ASN A 262 -83.60 32.12 -51.75
C ASN A 262 -84.95 32.13 -52.48
N THR A 263 -86.04 31.97 -51.74
CA THR A 263 -87.40 32.00 -52.32
C THR A 263 -87.69 33.37 -52.95
N GLN A 264 -87.16 34.45 -52.38
CA GLN A 264 -87.32 35.81 -52.93
C GLN A 264 -86.49 36.04 -54.20
N LYS A 265 -85.31 35.41 -54.34
CA LYS A 265 -84.45 35.56 -55.53
C LYS A 265 -84.98 34.81 -56.75
N LEU A 266 -85.49 33.59 -56.55
CA LEU A 266 -86.10 32.77 -57.62
C LEU A 266 -87.25 33.50 -58.33
N HIS A 267 -88.01 34.29 -57.59
CA HIS A 267 -89.10 35.07 -58.17
C HIS A 267 -88.61 36.14 -59.16
N LYS A 268 -87.49 36.81 -58.87
CA LYS A 268 -86.88 37.82 -59.76
C LYS A 268 -86.24 37.22 -61.03
N GLN A 269 -85.67 36.02 -60.94
CA GLN A 269 -85.05 35.37 -62.11
C GLN A 269 -86.08 34.89 -63.13
N LYS A 270 -87.25 34.43 -62.66
CA LYS A 270 -88.36 34.05 -63.54
C LYS A 270 -88.75 35.20 -64.48
N GLU A 271 -88.82 36.42 -63.97
CA GLU A 271 -89.18 37.62 -64.77
C GLU A 271 -88.15 37.92 -65.88
N GLN A 272 -86.85 37.70 -65.61
CA GLN A 272 -85.79 38.00 -66.58
C GLN A 272 -85.73 36.97 -67.73
N ILE A 273 -86.00 35.69 -67.46
CA ILE A 273 -86.02 34.65 -68.50
C ILE A 273 -87.16 34.87 -69.49
N LEU A 274 -88.33 35.27 -69.00
CA LEU A 274 -89.47 35.67 -69.83
C LEU A 274 -89.10 36.80 -70.81
N LEU A 275 -88.27 37.76 -70.36
CA LEU A 275 -87.75 38.84 -71.19
C LEU A 275 -86.77 38.37 -72.27
N GLY A 276 -85.95 37.35 -71.95
CA GLY A 276 -84.99 36.75 -72.90
C GLY A 276 -85.66 35.90 -73.98
N LEU A 277 -86.70 35.16 -73.61
CA LEU A 277 -87.49 34.34 -74.54
C LEU A 277 -88.19 35.22 -75.60
N GLN A 278 -88.73 36.36 -75.18
CA GLN A 278 -89.31 37.36 -76.08
C GLN A 278 -88.30 37.91 -77.11
N LYS A 279 -87.02 38.05 -76.74
CA LYS A 279 -85.94 38.53 -77.64
C LYS A 279 -85.38 37.46 -78.59
N ALA A 280 -85.50 36.18 -78.24
CA ALA A 280 -85.03 35.07 -79.08
C ALA A 280 -86.05 34.71 -80.17
N ALA A 281 -87.34 34.68 -79.85
CA ALA A 281 -88.39 34.39 -80.82
C ALA A 281 -88.48 35.45 -81.92
N THR A 282 -88.27 36.73 -81.55
CA THR A 282 -88.19 37.86 -82.49
C THR A 282 -87.02 37.74 -83.48
N ARG A 283 -85.93 37.02 -83.15
CA ARG A 283 -84.81 36.75 -84.08
C ARG A 283 -85.08 35.59 -85.05
N LEU A 284 -86.01 34.69 -84.73
CA LEU A 284 -86.32 33.48 -85.48
C LEU A 284 -87.59 33.59 -86.33
N GLY A 285 -88.28 34.73 -86.30
CA GLY A 285 -89.52 34.94 -87.07
C GLY A 285 -90.72 34.13 -86.58
N MET A 286 -90.75 33.74 -85.29
CA MET A 286 -91.86 33.01 -84.64
C MET A 286 -92.51 33.84 -83.51
N ASP A 287 -93.82 33.61 -83.26
CA ASP A 287 -94.57 34.22 -82.16
C ASP A 287 -94.38 33.44 -80.82
N VAL A 288 -94.36 34.15 -79.69
CA VAL A 288 -93.90 33.71 -78.36
C VAL A 288 -94.86 32.72 -77.67
N LYS A 289 -96.13 32.69 -78.08
CA LYS A 289 -97.16 31.83 -77.48
C LYS A 289 -96.99 30.32 -77.74
N CYS A 290 -95.98 29.90 -78.50
CA CYS A 290 -95.61 28.49 -78.66
C CYS A 290 -94.56 27.98 -77.66
N PHE A 291 -93.97 28.83 -76.81
CA PHE A 291 -92.82 28.42 -75.99
C PHE A 291 -92.98 28.63 -74.47
N TYR A 292 -94.08 29.25 -74.02
CA TYR A 292 -94.30 29.46 -72.59
C TYR A 292 -95.78 29.37 -72.20
N VAL A 293 -96.05 28.51 -71.22
CA VAL A 293 -97.29 28.41 -70.43
C VAL A 293 -96.86 28.47 -68.96
N ASP A 294 -97.47 29.34 -68.14
CA ASP A 294 -96.98 29.63 -66.78
C ASP A 294 -97.25 28.47 -65.80
N ALA A 295 -96.17 27.86 -65.28
CA ALA A 295 -96.19 26.77 -64.30
C ALA A 295 -96.49 27.22 -62.85
N TYR A 296 -96.63 28.52 -62.58
CA TYR A 296 -96.99 29.05 -61.26
C TYR A 296 -98.41 29.59 -61.18
N ALA A 297 -99.28 29.24 -62.14
CA ALA A 297 -100.70 29.31 -61.91
C ALA A 297 -101.04 28.32 -60.76
N PRO A 298 -101.51 28.80 -59.59
CA PRO A 298 -101.57 27.99 -58.38
C PRO A 298 -102.60 26.86 -58.51
N VAL A 299 -102.12 25.61 -58.59
CA VAL A 299 -102.93 24.41 -58.40
C VAL A 299 -102.77 23.94 -56.95
N GLN A 300 -103.87 24.02 -56.20
CA GLN A 300 -104.01 23.54 -54.83
C GLN A 300 -104.10 22.00 -54.80
N THR A 301 -103.40 21.32 -53.88
CA THR A 301 -103.73 19.98 -53.34
C THR A 301 -102.68 19.60 -52.27
N GLN A 302 -102.96 19.61 -50.96
CA GLN A 302 -103.69 18.63 -50.13
C GLN A 302 -103.24 17.17 -50.27
N LYS A 303 -102.36 16.69 -49.36
CA LYS A 303 -102.65 15.71 -48.28
C LYS A 303 -101.40 14.93 -47.81
N GLU A 304 -101.32 14.82 -46.48
CA GLU A 304 -100.36 14.08 -45.65
C GLU A 304 -100.50 12.55 -45.77
N LEU A 305 -99.46 11.80 -45.38
CA LEU A 305 -99.60 10.41 -44.88
C LEU A 305 -98.46 10.04 -43.86
N PRO A 306 -98.66 9.02 -43.00
CA PRO A 306 -98.13 8.91 -41.63
C PRO A 306 -97.11 7.76 -41.38
N SER A 307 -96.61 7.76 -40.14
CA SER A 307 -95.55 6.95 -39.50
C SER A 307 -95.95 5.53 -39.09
N ILE A 308 -95.03 4.55 -39.23
CA ILE A 308 -95.08 3.24 -38.57
C ILE A 308 -93.68 2.86 -38.06
N LEU A 309 -93.49 2.98 -36.74
CA LEU A 309 -92.53 2.22 -35.95
C LEU A 309 -93.27 1.00 -35.38
N LYS A 310 -92.78 -0.22 -35.65
CA LYS A 310 -92.93 -1.43 -34.82
C LYS A 310 -92.27 -2.61 -35.55
N ASP A 311 -91.09 -3.01 -35.08
CA ASP A 311 -90.88 -4.38 -34.56
C ASP A 311 -89.43 -4.59 -34.17
N LYS A 312 -89.25 -4.93 -32.88
CA LYS A 312 -88.01 -5.42 -32.29
C LYS A 312 -88.02 -6.94 -32.41
N ASN A 313 -87.05 -7.54 -33.10
CA ASN A 313 -86.46 -8.85 -32.77
C ASN A 313 -85.43 -9.24 -33.85
N ARG A 314 -84.14 -9.21 -33.47
CA ARG A 314 -83.10 -10.18 -33.84
C ARG A 314 -81.75 -9.68 -33.31
N PHE A 315 -81.48 -10.00 -32.04
CA PHE A 315 -80.11 -10.19 -31.59
C PHE A 315 -79.66 -11.56 -32.09
N ILE A 316 -78.66 -11.57 -32.97
CA ILE A 316 -77.77 -12.71 -33.20
C ILE A 316 -76.38 -12.15 -32.96
N ALA A 317 -75.71 -12.64 -31.92
CA ALA A 317 -74.27 -12.56 -31.82
C ALA A 317 -73.64 -13.62 -32.75
N PRO A 318 -72.44 -13.36 -33.28
CA PRO A 318 -71.46 -14.44 -33.33
C PRO A 318 -70.09 -14.02 -32.80
N GLU A 319 -69.56 -14.94 -31.99
CA GLU A 319 -68.18 -15.26 -31.62
C GLU A 319 -67.03 -14.50 -32.31
N LEU A 320 -66.24 -13.77 -31.49
CA LEU A 320 -64.83 -14.08 -31.12
C LEU A 320 -64.33 -13.12 -30.03
#